data_AF-A0A061RK37-F1
#
_entry.id   AF-A0A061RK37-F1
#
_cell.length_a   1.000
_cell.length_b   1.000
_cell.length_c   1.000
_cell.angle_alpha   90.00
_cell.angle_beta   90.00
_cell.angle_gamma   90.00
#
_symmetry.space_group_name_H-M   'P 1'
#
loop_
_entity.id
_entity.type
_entity.pdbx_description
1 polymer ?
#
loop_
_entity_poly.entity_id
_entity_poly.type
_entity_poly.pdbx_seq_one_letter_code
_entity_poly.pdbx_strand_id
1 'polypeptide(L)'
;MQRARHEYGSSTTQMVGVSSFENGLGEVLGVCALQPGLAGVFTDLLEVQPGKSAMIYLKDMPELQGKAHRDIWPAFRAGVVCGYLRRADEGGGTDAVAHTVDVDVPAECSRLCLNPSDDYVMAPGDKLVIISQNAVQEAERPHMMAIAPRPPLASKETSTAEPTAWDMDPVCRRLVLIDCDNMLDTILETVSEFAPATMDISVITGCDDLLTTHGECLRNRFGREGLQLTFVKGECTDQAVLQSAGIAECDSVVIGNLQQCSRGAIDDHDATIVATIMLIKWIREQAMTDISSQDTPSLHIVGLSGYKDTQLLADVLALSSSVPISVDMLNLDFLMSGWIVQVAAEPEVTLVFRELLASSAGSELYVRKGHLYVQGPNDTAYFREVQYAARRLGQTAIGFIQCESQAVLIGVSADLQVSIHDRVVVMAEA
;
A
#
# COMPACT_ATOMS: atom_id res chain seq x y z
N MET A 1 17.80 36.30 47.96
CA MET A 1 17.53 36.36 46.50
C MET A 1 18.31 35.26 45.80
N GLN A 2 17.79 34.03 45.84
CA GLN A 2 18.27 32.91 45.02
C GLN A 2 17.43 32.93 43.73
N ARG A 3 18.07 33.12 42.58
CA ARG A 3 17.40 33.02 41.27
C ARG A 3 17.57 31.60 40.76
N ALA A 4 16.42 30.93 40.61
CA ALA A 4 16.27 29.65 39.92
C ALA A 4 16.72 29.77 38.46
N ARG A 5 17.57 28.84 38.02
CA ARG A 5 17.77 28.53 36.60
C ARG A 5 16.70 27.50 36.23
N HIS A 6 15.75 27.91 35.39
CA HIS A 6 14.88 26.99 34.67
C HIS A 6 15.72 26.33 33.58
N GLU A 7 15.87 25.01 33.66
CA GLU A 7 16.30 24.17 32.55
C GLU A 7 15.14 24.06 31.56
N TYR A 8 15.31 24.66 30.38
CA TYR A 8 14.50 24.34 29.22
C TYR A 8 15.07 23.07 28.60
N GLY A 9 14.28 22.00 28.58
CA GLY A 9 14.58 20.78 27.86
C GLY A 9 14.77 21.08 26.38
N SER A 10 15.91 20.63 25.85
CA SER A 10 16.24 20.65 24.42
C SER A 10 15.37 19.63 23.69
N SER A 11 14.18 20.04 23.23
CA SER A 11 13.48 19.30 22.17
C SER A 11 14.18 19.58 20.84
N THR A 12 14.99 18.63 20.40
CA THR A 12 15.63 18.66 19.08
C THR A 12 14.52 18.54 18.03
N THR A 13 14.13 19.67 17.43
CA THR A 13 13.24 19.69 16.26
C THR A 13 14.00 19.07 15.08
N GLN A 14 13.88 17.76 14.88
CA GLN A 14 14.31 17.12 13.64
C GLN A 14 13.40 17.66 12.52
N MET A 15 13.97 18.41 11.57
CA MET A 15 13.30 18.68 10.30
C MET A 15 13.26 17.36 9.53
N VAL A 16 12.09 16.71 9.49
CA VAL A 16 11.83 15.58 8.61
C VAL A 16 11.78 16.14 7.18
N GLY A 17 12.71 15.72 6.32
CA GLY A 17 12.80 16.19 4.95
C GLY A 17 11.69 15.63 4.07
N VAL A 18 11.06 16.49 3.27
CA VAL A 18 10.10 16.16 2.20
C VAL A 18 10.63 15.08 1.25
N SER A 19 11.95 15.04 1.05
CA SER A 19 12.64 14.07 0.19
C SER A 19 12.38 12.61 0.58
N SER A 20 12.04 12.31 1.84
CA SER A 20 11.80 10.92 2.24
C SER A 20 10.49 10.36 1.68
N PHE A 21 9.50 11.20 1.37
CA PHE A 21 8.25 10.73 0.75
C PHE A 21 8.39 10.60 -0.76
N GLU A 22 9.02 11.57 -1.42
CA GLU A 22 9.27 11.52 -2.87
C GLU A 22 10.03 10.25 -3.27
N ASN A 23 10.98 9.81 -2.44
CA ASN A 23 11.72 8.58 -2.65
C ASN A 23 10.86 7.31 -2.56
N GLY A 24 9.81 7.30 -1.72
CA GLY A 24 8.90 6.14 -1.58
C GLY A 24 7.80 6.09 -2.63
N LEU A 25 7.65 7.10 -3.48
CA LEU A 25 6.57 7.15 -4.48
C LEU A 25 6.74 6.08 -5.56
N GLY A 26 7.98 5.79 -5.96
CA GLY A 26 8.28 4.69 -6.89
C GLY A 26 7.83 3.35 -6.34
N GLU A 27 8.02 3.13 -5.04
CA GLU A 27 7.62 1.89 -4.36
C GLU A 27 6.11 1.76 -4.32
N VAL A 28 5.41 2.83 -3.92
CA VAL A 28 3.94 2.89 -3.95
C VAL A 28 3.40 2.57 -5.34
N LEU A 29 3.96 3.17 -6.41
CA LEU A 29 3.54 2.88 -7.78
C LEU A 29 3.80 1.42 -8.16
N GLY A 30 4.96 0.86 -7.78
CA GLY A 30 5.32 -0.54 -8.01
C GLY A 30 4.33 -1.50 -7.37
N VAL A 31 4.07 -1.37 -6.07
CA VAL A 31 3.12 -2.26 -5.38
C VAL A 31 1.70 -2.06 -5.90
N CYS A 32 1.28 -0.82 -6.17
CA CYS A 32 -0.06 -0.57 -6.73
C CYS A 32 -0.23 -1.20 -8.11
N ALA A 33 0.80 -1.21 -8.96
CA ALA A 33 0.75 -1.86 -10.27
C ALA A 33 0.54 -3.37 -10.18
N LEU A 34 1.04 -4.01 -9.10
CA LEU A 34 0.92 -5.44 -8.85
C LEU A 34 -0.35 -5.80 -8.06
N GLN A 35 -0.89 -4.87 -7.29
CA GLN A 35 -2.05 -5.07 -6.42
C GLN A 35 -3.14 -4.01 -6.68
N PRO A 36 -4.04 -4.25 -7.67
CA PRO A 36 -5.12 -3.33 -7.98
C PRO A 36 -5.99 -2.97 -6.77
N GLY A 37 -6.28 -1.69 -6.58
CA GLY A 37 -7.02 -1.17 -5.42
C GLY A 37 -6.16 -0.73 -4.24
N LEU A 38 -4.87 -1.08 -4.19
CA LEU A 38 -3.96 -0.58 -3.15
C LEU A 38 -3.74 0.94 -3.25
N ALA A 39 -3.84 1.51 -4.44
CA ALA A 39 -3.77 2.96 -4.61
C ALA A 39 -4.86 3.70 -3.81
N GLY A 40 -6.09 3.18 -3.80
CA GLY A 40 -7.17 3.73 -2.98
C GLY A 40 -6.91 3.58 -1.48
N VAL A 41 -6.22 2.52 -1.06
CA VAL A 41 -5.77 2.31 0.33
C VAL A 41 -4.73 3.36 0.73
N PHE A 42 -3.72 3.59 -0.11
CA PHE A 42 -2.73 4.63 0.14
C PHE A 42 -3.37 6.03 0.15
N THR A 43 -4.31 6.30 -0.75
CA THR A 43 -5.09 7.55 -0.72
C THR A 43 -5.86 7.69 0.58
N ASP A 44 -6.56 6.67 1.08
CA ASP A 44 -7.29 6.76 2.35
C ASP A 44 -6.37 6.94 3.57
N LEU A 45 -5.15 6.36 3.55
CA LEU A 45 -4.17 6.48 4.64
C LEU A 45 -3.41 7.81 4.63
N LEU A 46 -3.08 8.33 3.45
CA LEU A 46 -2.22 9.51 3.31
C LEU A 46 -3.02 10.78 3.13
N GLU A 47 -4.13 10.76 2.40
CA GLU A 47 -4.95 11.94 2.19
C GLU A 47 -5.75 12.26 3.46
N VAL A 48 -5.58 13.47 4.00
CA VAL A 48 -6.31 13.86 5.21
C VAL A 48 -7.66 14.50 4.85
N GLN A 49 -8.74 13.72 4.96
CA GLN A 49 -10.11 14.23 4.99
C GLN A 49 -10.75 13.93 6.36
N PRO A 50 -10.99 14.95 7.21
CA PRO A 50 -11.55 14.74 8.54
C PRO A 50 -12.86 13.93 8.52
N GLY A 51 -12.89 12.81 9.24
CA GLY A 51 -14.06 11.93 9.38
C GLY A 51 -14.39 11.08 8.15
N LYS A 52 -13.48 11.01 7.17
CA LYS A 52 -13.60 10.17 5.98
C LYS A 52 -12.38 9.30 5.77
N SER A 53 -11.20 9.88 5.85
CA SER A 53 -9.93 9.19 5.69
C SER A 53 -9.44 8.62 7.01
N ALA A 54 -8.74 7.49 6.95
CA ALA A 54 -8.03 6.96 8.10
C ALA A 54 -6.84 7.84 8.48
N MET A 55 -6.54 7.89 9.77
CA MET A 55 -5.34 8.52 10.32
C MET A 55 -4.58 7.53 11.19
N ILE A 56 -3.27 7.70 11.24
CA ILE A 56 -2.39 6.96 12.15
C ILE A 56 -2.25 7.74 13.46
N TYR A 57 -2.45 7.05 14.57
CA TYR A 57 -2.31 7.60 15.92
C TYR A 57 -1.31 6.78 16.73
N LEU A 58 -0.38 7.45 17.42
CA LEU A 58 0.48 6.79 18.40
C LEU A 58 0.01 7.12 19.82
N LYS A 59 -0.18 6.10 20.65
CA LYS A 59 -0.81 6.27 21.97
C LYS A 59 -0.13 5.53 23.10
N ASP A 60 0.28 6.30 24.11
CA ASP A 60 0.67 5.78 25.40
C ASP A 60 -0.56 5.26 26.16
N MET A 61 -0.62 3.96 26.43
CA MET A 61 -1.69 3.34 27.25
C MET A 61 -1.10 2.50 28.38
N PRO A 62 -0.68 3.13 29.49
CA PRO A 62 -0.09 2.44 30.64
C PRO A 62 -0.96 1.31 31.21
N GLU A 63 -2.28 1.44 31.13
CA GLU A 63 -3.26 0.46 31.59
C GLU A 63 -3.29 -0.86 30.79
N LEU A 64 -2.65 -0.88 29.60
CA LEU A 64 -2.54 -2.07 28.76
C LEU A 64 -1.16 -2.73 28.83
N GLN A 65 -0.20 -2.12 29.55
CA GLN A 65 1.12 -2.70 29.76
C GLN A 65 1.04 -4.08 30.43
N GLY A 66 1.90 -5.00 29.98
CA GLY A 66 1.94 -6.38 30.46
C GLY A 66 0.84 -7.29 29.89
N LYS A 67 -0.08 -6.76 29.07
CA LYS A 67 -1.07 -7.57 28.35
C LYS A 67 -0.50 -8.04 27.02
N ALA A 68 -0.92 -9.23 26.59
CA ALA A 68 -0.57 -9.76 25.29
C ALA A 68 -1.37 -9.07 24.17
N HIS A 69 -0.81 -8.99 22.97
CA HIS A 69 -1.43 -8.33 21.82
C HIS A 69 -2.82 -8.90 21.52
N ARG A 70 -2.99 -10.23 21.66
CA ARG A 70 -4.29 -10.93 21.54
C ARG A 70 -5.40 -10.38 22.43
N ASP A 71 -5.06 -9.78 23.57
CA ASP A 71 -6.01 -9.20 24.52
C ASP A 71 -6.20 -7.69 24.31
N ILE A 72 -5.27 -7.06 23.58
CA ILE A 72 -5.23 -5.62 23.33
C ILE A 72 -6.04 -5.28 22.07
N TRP A 73 -5.71 -5.87 20.92
CA TRP A 73 -6.31 -5.46 19.65
C TRP A 73 -7.85 -5.59 19.62
N PRO A 74 -8.50 -6.62 20.23
CA PRO A 74 -9.96 -6.72 20.19
C PRO A 74 -10.68 -5.66 21.04
N ALA A 75 -9.97 -4.99 21.96
CA ALA A 75 -10.55 -3.98 22.86
C ALA A 75 -10.95 -2.69 22.11
N PHE A 76 -10.47 -2.48 20.89
CA PHE A 76 -10.73 -1.28 20.12
C PHE A 76 -11.89 -1.52 19.14
N ARG A 77 -12.97 -0.75 19.32
CA ARG A 77 -14.18 -0.85 18.49
C ARG A 77 -14.18 0.14 17.33
N ALA A 78 -13.53 1.28 17.50
CA ALA A 78 -13.56 2.44 16.61
C ALA A 78 -12.19 2.70 15.95
N GLY A 79 -11.39 1.65 15.76
CA GLY A 79 -10.06 1.70 15.17
C GLY A 79 -9.37 0.34 15.24
N VAL A 80 -8.25 0.21 14.55
CA VAL A 80 -7.48 -1.03 14.43
C VAL A 80 -6.11 -0.83 15.08
N VAL A 81 -5.79 -1.65 16.08
CA VAL A 81 -4.43 -1.72 16.63
C VAL A 81 -3.56 -2.49 15.64
N CYS A 82 -2.58 -1.80 15.06
CA CYS A 82 -1.72 -2.34 14.01
C CYS A 82 -0.35 -2.76 14.52
N GLY A 83 0.08 -2.24 15.67
CA GLY A 83 1.40 -2.53 16.21
C GLY A 83 1.80 -1.68 17.39
N TYR A 84 3.11 -1.63 17.62
CA TYR A 84 3.73 -0.93 18.74
C TYR A 84 4.94 -0.11 18.27
N LEU A 85 5.06 1.11 18.76
CA LEU A 85 6.31 1.88 18.70
C LEU A 85 6.99 1.78 20.06
N ARG A 86 8.12 1.08 20.11
CA ARG A 86 8.94 0.87 21.30
C ARG A 86 9.78 2.10 21.59
N ARG A 87 9.75 2.56 22.84
CA ARG A 87 10.70 3.58 23.29
C ARG A 87 12.06 2.92 23.48
N ALA A 88 13.15 3.55 23.00
CA ALA A 88 14.47 3.06 23.35
C ALA A 88 14.63 3.06 24.87
N ASP A 89 14.98 1.91 25.43
CA ASP A 89 15.35 1.81 26.84
C ASP A 89 16.47 2.81 27.13
N GLU A 90 16.35 3.58 28.22
CA GLU A 90 17.44 4.41 28.76
C GLU A 90 18.62 3.57 29.31
N GLY A 91 18.59 2.24 29.14
CA GLY A 91 19.68 1.34 29.48
C GLY A 91 19.75 0.18 28.51
N GLY A 92 20.85 0.06 27.77
CA GLY A 92 21.08 -0.99 26.78
C GLY A 92 20.88 -2.40 27.35
N GLY A 93 19.78 -3.03 26.98
CA GLY A 93 19.51 -4.45 27.14
C GLY A 93 19.35 -5.08 25.76
N THR A 94 20.39 -5.77 25.30
CA THR A 94 20.47 -6.43 23.99
C THR A 94 19.70 -7.75 23.93
N ASP A 95 18.45 -7.80 24.40
CA ASP A 95 17.67 -9.05 24.48
C ASP A 95 16.22 -8.91 23.99
N ALA A 96 16.02 -8.22 22.86
CA ALA A 96 14.80 -8.37 22.08
C ALA A 96 15.15 -8.97 20.73
N VAL A 97 14.50 -10.08 20.40
CA VAL A 97 14.50 -10.72 19.09
C VAL A 97 13.95 -9.70 18.09
N ALA A 98 14.83 -8.85 17.56
CA ALA A 98 14.65 -8.32 16.23
C ALA A 98 14.62 -9.54 15.31
N HIS A 99 13.63 -9.62 14.43
CA HIS A 99 13.86 -10.36 13.20
C HIS A 99 15.08 -9.69 12.54
N THR A 100 16.25 -10.27 12.74
CA THR A 100 17.47 -9.91 12.02
C THR A 100 17.28 -10.43 10.61
N VAL A 101 16.56 -9.66 9.80
CA VAL A 101 16.73 -9.64 8.36
C VAL A 101 17.63 -8.45 8.05
N ASP A 102 18.42 -8.60 7.00
CA ASP A 102 19.74 -8.04 6.76
C ASP A 102 19.96 -6.51 6.88
N VAL A 103 21.25 -6.20 6.90
CA VAL A 103 21.96 -4.91 6.87
C VAL A 103 21.20 -3.83 6.08
N ASP A 104 20.73 -2.78 6.79
CA ASP A 104 20.38 -1.42 6.33
C ASP A 104 19.03 -0.86 6.84
N VAL A 105 18.34 -1.54 7.77
CA VAL A 105 17.19 -0.91 8.47
C VAL A 105 17.71 0.21 9.38
N PRO A 106 17.28 1.48 9.21
CA PRO A 106 17.67 2.57 10.11
C PRO A 106 17.31 2.22 11.55
N ALA A 107 18.20 2.51 12.51
CA ALA A 107 18.02 2.20 13.94
C ALA A 107 16.71 2.76 14.56
N GLU A 108 16.06 3.68 13.86
CA GLU A 108 14.78 4.28 14.21
C GLU A 108 13.58 3.36 13.84
N CYS A 109 13.63 2.62 12.73
CA CYS A 109 12.60 1.64 12.35
C CYS A 109 12.70 0.36 13.20
N SER A 110 13.85 0.05 13.78
CA SER A 110 14.04 -1.09 14.70
C SER A 110 13.21 -1.00 15.99
N ARG A 111 12.55 0.14 16.20
CA ARG A 111 11.63 0.41 17.32
C ARG A 111 10.17 0.19 16.95
N LEU A 112 9.85 0.14 15.67
CA LEU A 112 8.50 -0.10 15.19
C LEU A 112 8.29 -1.61 15.03
N CYS A 113 7.15 -2.10 15.50
CA CYS A 113 6.73 -3.48 15.36
C CYS A 113 5.28 -3.48 14.89
N LEU A 114 5.11 -3.47 13.58
CA LEU A 114 3.84 -3.66 12.91
C LEU A 114 3.48 -5.15 12.82
N ASN A 115 2.18 -5.45 12.73
CA ASN A 115 1.63 -6.81 12.72
C ASN A 115 2.26 -7.77 13.76
N PRO A 116 2.37 -7.37 15.04
CA PRO A 116 3.05 -8.17 16.06
C PRO A 116 2.37 -9.52 16.26
N SER A 117 3.11 -10.53 16.72
CA SER A 117 2.52 -11.82 17.15
C SER A 117 1.46 -11.62 18.25
N ASP A 118 0.44 -12.49 18.28
CA ASP A 118 -0.59 -12.52 19.32
C ASP A 118 -0.01 -12.73 20.74
N ASP A 119 1.22 -13.24 20.84
CA ASP A 119 1.97 -13.44 22.08
C ASP A 119 2.84 -12.25 22.49
N TYR A 120 2.94 -11.21 21.65
CA TYR A 120 3.69 -10.01 21.98
C TYR A 120 3.11 -9.34 23.23
N VAL A 121 3.93 -9.07 24.24
CA VAL A 121 3.51 -8.41 25.47
C VAL A 121 3.91 -6.94 25.41
N MET A 122 2.93 -6.04 25.59
CA MET A 122 3.19 -4.59 25.59
C MET A 122 4.11 -4.22 26.75
N ALA A 123 5.28 -3.66 26.43
CA ALA A 123 6.29 -3.27 27.40
C ALA A 123 6.02 -1.87 27.98
N PRO A 124 6.58 -1.55 29.16
CA PRO A 124 6.53 -0.21 29.71
C PRO A 124 7.16 0.81 28.74
N GLY A 125 6.40 1.85 28.40
CA GLY A 125 6.86 2.90 27.49
C GLY A 125 6.60 2.63 26.00
N ASP A 126 6.06 1.47 25.64
CA ASP A 126 5.55 1.25 24.30
C ASP A 126 4.32 2.13 24.03
N LYS A 127 4.25 2.66 22.82
CA LYS A 127 3.06 3.32 22.26
C LYS A 127 2.33 2.37 21.33
N LEU A 128 1.01 2.36 21.37
CA LEU A 128 0.19 1.67 20.38
C LEU A 128 0.19 2.43 19.06
N VAL A 129 0.29 1.71 17.95
CA VAL A 129 0.01 2.20 16.61
C VAL A 129 -1.45 1.84 16.28
N ILE A 130 -2.29 2.85 16.13
CA ILE A 130 -3.73 2.69 15.87
C ILE A 130 -4.07 3.39 14.56
N ILE A 131 -4.77 2.70 13.66
CA ILE A 131 -5.36 3.29 12.45
C ILE A 131 -6.87 3.46 12.67
N SER A 132 -7.39 4.66 12.45
CA SER A 132 -8.83 4.95 12.62
C SER A 132 -9.34 6.06 11.71
N GLN A 133 -10.58 5.92 11.24
CA GLN A 133 -11.35 6.99 10.56
C GLN A 133 -12.11 7.90 11.53
N ASN A 134 -12.22 7.52 12.80
CA ASN A 134 -13.02 8.25 13.80
C ASN A 134 -12.18 9.34 14.48
N ALA A 135 -12.87 10.23 15.19
CA ALA A 135 -12.20 11.21 16.02
C ALA A 135 -11.26 10.51 17.02
N VAL A 136 -10.09 11.11 17.23
CA VAL A 136 -9.04 10.68 18.16
C VAL A 136 -9.58 10.08 19.46
N GLN A 137 -10.55 10.75 20.08
CA GLN A 137 -11.14 10.36 21.37
C GLN A 137 -11.92 9.04 21.35
N GLU A 138 -12.48 8.66 20.20
CA GLU A 138 -13.21 7.41 20.02
C GLU A 138 -12.26 6.28 19.65
N ALA A 139 -11.27 6.57 18.79
CA ALA A 139 -10.21 5.64 18.41
C ALA A 139 -9.37 5.18 19.61
N GLU A 140 -9.20 6.04 20.61
CA GLU A 140 -8.36 5.82 21.79
C GLU A 140 -9.04 5.09 22.95
N ARG A 141 -10.35 4.79 22.88
CA ARG A 141 -11.04 4.19 24.03
C ARG A 141 -11.12 2.68 23.91
N PRO A 142 -10.33 1.92 24.71
CA PRO A 142 -10.54 0.49 24.82
C PRO A 142 -11.93 0.27 25.42
N HIS A 143 -12.82 -0.31 24.63
CA HIS A 143 -14.09 -0.79 25.12
C HIS A 143 -13.81 -2.13 25.76
N MET A 144 -13.63 -2.14 27.09
CA MET A 144 -13.58 -3.38 27.88
C MET A 144 -14.91 -4.12 27.72
N MET A 145 -15.04 -4.91 26.65
CA MET A 145 -16.04 -5.95 26.57
C MET A 145 -15.49 -7.21 27.23
N ALA A 146 -16.39 -8.03 27.77
CA ALA A 146 -16.08 -9.44 27.91
C ALA A 146 -15.62 -9.91 26.52
N ILE A 147 -14.40 -10.46 26.44
CA ILE A 147 -13.85 -11.06 25.22
C ILE A 147 -14.96 -11.90 24.61
N ALA A 148 -15.54 -11.44 23.49
CA ALA A 148 -16.56 -12.21 22.81
C ALA A 148 -15.92 -13.57 22.51
N PRO A 149 -16.57 -14.69 22.88
CA PRO A 149 -15.96 -16.00 22.70
C PRO A 149 -15.52 -16.11 21.24
N ARG A 150 -14.25 -16.43 21.04
CA ARG A 150 -13.63 -16.64 19.72
C ARG A 150 -14.64 -17.45 18.90
N PRO A 151 -15.16 -16.90 17.78
CA PRO A 151 -16.22 -17.58 17.05
C PRO A 151 -15.75 -19.01 16.75
N PRO A 152 -16.53 -20.03 17.15
CA PRO A 152 -16.13 -21.42 16.99
C PRO A 152 -15.86 -21.69 15.52
N LEU A 153 -14.80 -22.44 15.21
CA LEU A 153 -14.53 -22.87 13.85
C LEU A 153 -15.78 -23.58 13.32
N ALA A 154 -16.37 -23.08 12.24
CA ALA A 154 -17.08 -23.98 11.35
C ALA A 154 -16.03 -24.93 10.79
N SER A 155 -16.06 -26.18 11.23
CA SER A 155 -15.23 -27.27 10.73
C SER A 155 -15.59 -27.55 9.27
N LYS A 156 -15.17 -26.69 8.34
CA LYS A 156 -14.79 -27.17 7.02
C LYS A 156 -13.39 -27.73 7.18
N GLU A 157 -13.36 -29.05 7.21
CA GLU A 157 -12.17 -29.89 7.32
C GLU A 157 -11.01 -29.31 6.50
N THR A 158 -9.95 -28.92 7.21
CA THR A 158 -8.56 -29.18 6.86
C THR A 158 -8.25 -29.35 5.37
N SER A 159 -7.81 -28.25 4.74
CA SER A 159 -6.52 -28.35 4.06
C SER A 159 -5.45 -28.11 5.11
N THR A 160 -4.72 -29.16 5.48
CA THR A 160 -3.49 -29.11 6.29
C THR A 160 -2.29 -28.69 5.45
N ALA A 161 -2.50 -28.00 4.33
CA ALA A 161 -1.43 -27.21 3.77
C ALA A 161 -1.24 -26.03 4.73
N GLU A 162 -0.05 -25.88 5.31
CA GLU A 162 0.50 -24.53 5.52
C GLU A 162 0.12 -23.73 4.26
N PRO A 163 -0.38 -22.48 4.34
CA PRO A 163 -0.65 -21.70 3.14
C PRO A 163 0.69 -21.48 2.42
N THR A 164 1.05 -22.47 1.61
CA THR A 164 2.29 -22.61 0.89
C THR A 164 1.94 -22.06 -0.48
N ALA A 165 2.52 -20.90 -0.78
CA ALA A 165 2.23 -20.06 -1.93
C ALA A 165 0.88 -19.33 -1.84
N TRP A 166 0.96 -18.07 -1.40
CA TRP A 166 0.19 -16.92 -1.88
C TRP A 166 -0.80 -17.25 -3.00
N ASP A 167 -2.06 -17.55 -2.67
CA ASP A 167 -3.17 -17.61 -3.63
C ASP A 167 -3.48 -16.17 -4.12
N MET A 168 -2.57 -15.62 -4.91
CA MET A 168 -2.74 -14.35 -5.59
C MET A 168 -3.80 -14.50 -6.69
N ASP A 169 -4.64 -13.47 -6.83
CA ASP A 169 -5.31 -13.14 -8.11
C ASP A 169 -4.31 -13.12 -9.28
N PRO A 170 -4.75 -13.21 -10.56
CA PRO A 170 -3.85 -13.46 -11.69
C PRO A 170 -2.59 -12.61 -11.59
N VAL A 171 -1.50 -13.34 -11.38
CA VAL A 171 -0.18 -12.79 -11.17
C VAL A 171 0.15 -11.89 -12.36
N CYS A 172 0.37 -10.60 -12.10
CA CYS A 172 0.85 -9.67 -13.10
C CYS A 172 2.17 -10.24 -13.68
N ARG A 173 2.16 -10.61 -14.96
CA ARG A 173 3.33 -11.15 -15.66
C ARG A 173 3.90 -10.16 -16.65
N ARG A 174 3.09 -9.21 -17.12
CA ARG A 174 3.47 -8.23 -18.13
C ARG A 174 3.12 -6.82 -17.66
N LEU A 175 4.16 -6.04 -17.41
CA LEU A 175 4.07 -4.65 -16.95
C LEU A 175 4.63 -3.70 -18.00
N VAL A 176 3.95 -2.59 -18.25
CA VAL A 176 4.50 -1.50 -19.07
C VAL A 176 4.70 -0.27 -18.18
N LEU A 177 5.92 0.26 -18.17
CA LEU A 177 6.28 1.48 -17.48
C LEU A 177 6.39 2.60 -18.51
N ILE A 178 5.68 3.71 -18.29
CA ILE A 178 5.61 4.83 -19.21
C ILE A 178 6.15 6.06 -18.50
N ASP A 179 7.26 6.63 -19.02
CA ASP A 179 7.85 7.88 -18.54
C ASP A 179 8.14 7.86 -17.02
N CYS A 180 8.67 6.73 -16.55
CA CYS A 180 9.04 6.50 -15.15
C CYS A 180 10.52 6.79 -14.86
N ASP A 181 11.24 7.50 -15.73
CA ASP A 181 12.71 7.58 -15.75
C ASP A 181 13.35 7.93 -14.39
N ASN A 182 12.73 8.82 -13.61
CA ASN A 182 13.25 9.28 -12.32
C ASN A 182 12.92 8.35 -11.13
N MET A 183 12.00 7.40 -11.30
CA MET A 183 11.54 6.45 -10.29
C MET A 183 11.79 5.00 -10.71
N LEU A 184 12.42 4.79 -11.87
CA LEU A 184 12.52 3.49 -12.50
C LEU A 184 13.27 2.50 -11.62
N ASP A 185 14.41 2.90 -11.06
CA ASP A 185 15.19 2.05 -10.14
C ASP A 185 14.34 1.56 -8.97
N THR A 186 13.65 2.49 -8.31
CA THR A 186 12.79 2.21 -7.15
C THR A 186 11.60 1.31 -7.52
N ILE A 187 10.92 1.59 -8.63
CA ILE A 187 9.82 0.74 -9.12
C ILE A 187 10.33 -0.68 -9.40
N LEU A 188 11.50 -0.82 -10.03
CA LEU A 188 12.07 -2.13 -10.36
C LEU A 188 12.53 -2.90 -9.12
N GLU A 189 13.09 -2.21 -8.11
CA GLU A 189 13.44 -2.80 -6.82
C GLU A 189 12.21 -3.36 -6.11
N THR A 190 11.13 -2.58 -6.05
CA THR A 190 9.86 -3.06 -5.50
C THR A 190 9.30 -4.20 -6.34
N VAL A 191 9.22 -4.05 -7.67
CA VAL A 191 8.63 -5.09 -8.52
C VAL A 191 9.42 -6.39 -8.41
N SER A 192 10.75 -6.38 -8.31
CA SER A 192 11.53 -7.62 -8.22
C SER A 192 11.31 -8.40 -6.92
N GLU A 193 10.88 -7.73 -5.86
CA GLU A 193 10.50 -8.35 -4.59
C GLU A 193 9.12 -9.00 -4.63
N PHE A 194 8.14 -8.32 -5.23
CA PHE A 194 6.74 -8.78 -5.27
C PHE A 194 6.38 -9.59 -6.52
N ALA A 195 7.21 -9.56 -7.57
CA ALA A 195 6.93 -10.22 -8.84
C ALA A 195 6.99 -11.75 -8.74
N PRO A 196 6.26 -12.46 -9.59
CA PRO A 196 6.48 -13.90 -9.76
C PRO A 196 7.86 -14.20 -10.34
N ALA A 197 8.24 -15.49 -10.29
CA ALA A 197 9.53 -16.01 -10.76
C ALA A 197 10.02 -15.53 -12.13
N THR A 198 9.12 -15.13 -13.05
CA THR A 198 9.49 -14.47 -14.31
C THR A 198 8.43 -13.43 -14.71
N MET A 199 8.85 -12.19 -14.95
CA MET A 199 7.98 -11.09 -15.36
C MET A 199 8.60 -10.32 -16.52
N ASP A 200 7.81 -9.99 -17.54
CA ASP A 200 8.23 -9.15 -18.66
C ASP A 200 7.86 -7.69 -18.38
N ILE A 201 8.83 -6.79 -18.47
CA ILE A 201 8.63 -5.36 -18.25
C ILE A 201 9.10 -4.59 -19.48
N SER A 202 8.20 -3.79 -20.07
CA SER A 202 8.54 -2.87 -21.15
C SER A 202 8.56 -1.44 -20.64
N VAL A 203 9.66 -0.73 -20.85
CA VAL A 203 9.85 0.66 -20.42
C VAL A 203 9.83 1.56 -21.64
N ILE A 204 8.82 2.42 -21.73
CA ILE A 204 8.73 3.49 -22.72
C ILE A 204 9.42 4.72 -22.14
N THR A 205 10.46 5.21 -22.83
CA THR A 205 11.27 6.32 -22.34
C THR A 205 11.76 7.20 -23.48
N GLY A 206 11.85 8.51 -23.20
CA GLY A 206 12.54 9.49 -24.03
C GLY A 206 14.04 9.62 -23.71
N CYS A 207 14.52 8.99 -22.63
CA CYS A 207 15.89 9.11 -22.15
C CYS A 207 16.86 8.17 -22.89
N ASP A 208 17.81 8.74 -23.64
CA ASP A 208 18.80 7.97 -24.39
C ASP A 208 19.76 7.14 -23.52
N ASP A 209 19.98 7.53 -22.27
CA ASP A 209 20.87 6.80 -21.34
C ASP A 209 20.26 5.46 -20.90
N LEU A 210 18.94 5.41 -20.73
CA LEU A 210 18.19 4.18 -20.44
C LEU A 210 18.19 3.20 -21.63
N LEU A 211 18.41 3.68 -22.84
CA LEU A 211 18.54 2.82 -24.03
C LEU A 211 19.93 2.22 -24.18
N THR A 212 20.93 2.73 -23.46
CA THR A 212 22.33 2.34 -23.58
C THR A 212 22.87 1.80 -22.25
N THR A 213 23.78 2.53 -21.60
CA THR A 213 24.60 2.05 -20.49
C THR A 213 23.74 1.74 -19.26
N HIS A 214 22.85 2.66 -18.90
CA HIS A 214 22.04 2.49 -17.70
C HIS A 214 21.04 1.34 -17.86
N GLY A 215 20.37 1.23 -19.02
CA GLY A 215 19.47 0.11 -19.31
C GLY A 215 20.15 -1.26 -19.32
N GLU A 216 21.40 -1.36 -19.77
CA GLU A 216 22.19 -2.60 -19.66
C GLU A 216 22.50 -2.95 -18.21
N CYS A 217 22.84 -1.97 -17.37
CA CYS A 217 23.01 -2.18 -15.93
C CYS A 217 21.73 -2.72 -15.29
N LEU A 218 20.57 -2.14 -15.60
CA LEU A 218 19.27 -2.59 -15.08
C LEU A 218 18.94 -4.01 -15.55
N ARG A 219 19.10 -4.32 -16.84
CA ARG A 219 18.92 -5.68 -17.37
C ARG A 219 19.80 -6.70 -16.65
N ASN A 220 21.06 -6.35 -16.38
CA ASN A 220 21.98 -7.26 -15.71
C ASN A 220 21.67 -7.44 -14.23
N ARG A 221 21.23 -6.39 -13.54
CA ARG A 221 20.85 -6.41 -12.12
C ARG A 221 19.58 -7.25 -11.94
N PHE A 222 18.48 -6.81 -12.55
CA PHE A 222 17.14 -7.39 -12.33
C PHE A 222 16.87 -8.66 -13.15
N GLY A 223 17.64 -8.91 -14.22
CA GLY A 223 17.54 -10.17 -14.98
C GLY A 223 17.90 -11.40 -14.15
N ARG A 224 18.66 -11.25 -13.07
CA ARG A 224 18.95 -12.32 -12.10
C ARG A 224 17.79 -12.61 -11.15
N GLU A 225 16.91 -11.64 -10.98
CA GLU A 225 15.74 -11.66 -10.11
C GLU A 225 14.48 -12.10 -10.89
N GLY A 226 14.62 -12.44 -12.18
CA GLY A 226 13.53 -12.95 -13.02
C GLY A 226 12.83 -11.88 -13.86
N LEU A 227 13.28 -10.62 -13.81
CA LEU A 227 12.69 -9.53 -14.60
C LEU A 227 13.32 -9.42 -16.00
N GLN A 228 12.51 -9.49 -17.05
CA GLN A 228 12.92 -9.32 -18.44
C GLN A 228 12.61 -7.90 -18.91
N LEU A 229 13.62 -7.03 -18.93
CA LEU A 229 13.44 -5.61 -19.26
C LEU A 229 13.66 -5.34 -20.76
N THR A 230 12.65 -4.77 -21.40
CA THR A 230 12.71 -4.24 -22.77
C THR A 230 12.55 -2.73 -22.74
N PHE A 231 13.42 -1.99 -23.42
CA PHE A 231 13.34 -0.53 -23.48
C PHE A 231 12.92 -0.09 -24.88
N VAL A 232 11.90 0.76 -24.93
CA VAL A 232 11.30 1.28 -26.16
C VAL A 232 11.48 2.79 -26.17
N LYS A 233 12.16 3.30 -27.19
CA LYS A 233 12.32 4.75 -27.39
C LYS A 233 11.04 5.33 -27.98
N GLY A 234 10.47 6.34 -27.34
CA GLY A 234 9.32 7.07 -27.90
C GLY A 234 8.56 7.87 -26.86
N GLU A 235 7.45 8.45 -27.29
CA GLU A 235 6.52 9.20 -26.45
C GLU A 235 5.25 8.38 -26.21
N CYS A 236 4.62 8.57 -25.04
CA CYS A 236 3.40 7.87 -24.64
C CYS A 236 2.16 8.19 -25.49
N THR A 237 2.20 9.28 -26.25
CA THR A 237 1.12 9.69 -27.17
C THR A 237 1.23 9.05 -28.56
N ASP A 238 2.31 8.31 -28.84
CA ASP A 238 2.50 7.60 -30.12
C ASP A 238 1.94 6.17 -30.02
N GLN A 239 0.92 5.90 -30.83
CA GLN A 239 0.29 4.60 -30.95
C GLN A 239 1.27 3.48 -31.30
N ALA A 240 2.22 3.71 -32.22
CA ALA A 240 3.15 2.67 -32.67
C ALA A 240 4.13 2.27 -31.55
N VAL A 241 4.53 3.25 -30.73
CA VAL A 241 5.38 3.04 -29.55
C VAL A 241 4.65 2.18 -28.53
N LEU A 242 3.42 2.56 -28.16
CA LEU A 242 2.58 1.79 -27.23
C LEU A 242 2.34 0.35 -27.72
N GLN A 243 2.10 0.16 -29.02
CA GLN A 243 1.96 -1.18 -29.62
C GLN A 243 3.25 -1.99 -29.52
N SER A 244 4.40 -1.38 -29.82
CA SER A 244 5.71 -2.05 -29.73
C SER A 244 6.10 -2.43 -28.29
N ALA A 245 5.60 -1.71 -27.30
CA ALA A 245 5.78 -2.00 -25.88
C ALA A 245 4.85 -3.11 -25.34
N GLY A 246 3.97 -3.68 -26.18
CA GLY A 246 3.14 -4.81 -25.80
C GLY A 246 1.87 -4.44 -25.02
N ILE A 247 1.39 -3.19 -25.10
CA ILE A 247 0.17 -2.74 -24.41
C ILE A 247 -1.06 -3.61 -24.71
N ALA A 248 -1.14 -4.17 -25.91
CA ALA A 248 -2.25 -5.04 -26.31
C ALA A 248 -2.43 -6.26 -25.40
N GLU A 249 -1.36 -6.77 -24.80
CA GLU A 249 -1.37 -8.01 -24.01
C GLU A 249 -0.91 -7.83 -22.56
N CYS A 250 -0.51 -6.62 -22.15
CA CYS A 250 -0.07 -6.36 -20.78
C CYS A 250 -1.18 -6.58 -19.74
N ASP A 251 -0.76 -6.84 -18.50
CA ASP A 251 -1.65 -7.01 -17.34
C ASP A 251 -1.77 -5.69 -16.56
N SER A 252 -0.68 -4.92 -16.49
CA SER A 252 -0.61 -3.66 -15.77
C SER A 252 0.21 -2.60 -16.52
N VAL A 253 -0.14 -1.34 -16.32
CA VAL A 253 0.57 -0.16 -16.85
C VAL A 253 0.79 0.84 -15.74
N VAL A 254 2.03 1.33 -15.59
CA VAL A 254 2.34 2.48 -14.74
C VAL A 254 2.63 3.68 -15.62
N ILE A 255 1.91 4.77 -15.36
CA ILE A 255 2.11 6.08 -15.98
C ILE A 255 2.80 6.97 -14.95
N GLY A 256 4.11 7.20 -15.16
CA GLY A 256 4.95 8.00 -14.29
C GLY A 256 4.70 9.50 -14.39
N ASN A 257 5.73 10.26 -14.01
CA ASN A 257 5.67 11.72 -14.03
C ASN A 257 6.04 12.28 -15.41
N LEU A 258 5.03 12.48 -16.27
CA LEU A 258 5.14 13.07 -17.61
C LEU A 258 5.63 14.54 -17.63
N GLN A 259 5.96 15.15 -16.49
CA GLN A 259 6.57 16.49 -16.43
C GLN A 259 7.85 16.62 -17.29
N GLN A 260 8.51 15.51 -17.64
CA GLN A 260 9.68 15.52 -18.52
C GLN A 260 9.35 15.51 -20.03
N CYS A 261 8.14 15.10 -20.43
CA CYS A 261 7.72 15.11 -21.84
C CYS A 261 7.46 16.54 -22.36
N SER A 262 7.14 17.47 -21.46
CA SER A 262 6.91 18.87 -21.81
C SER A 262 8.09 19.76 -21.41
N ARG A 263 9.11 19.83 -22.28
CA ARG A 263 9.99 21.02 -22.32
C ARG A 263 9.14 22.25 -22.70
N GLY A 264 8.46 22.86 -21.72
CA GLY A 264 7.94 24.23 -21.84
C GLY A 264 6.43 24.48 -21.64
N ALA A 265 5.62 23.52 -21.17
CA ALA A 265 4.22 23.81 -20.82
C ALA A 265 3.90 23.22 -19.44
N ILE A 266 3.61 24.10 -18.48
CA ILE A 266 3.32 23.76 -17.07
C ILE A 266 1.86 23.27 -16.89
N ASP A 267 1.06 23.17 -17.96
CA ASP A 267 -0.40 23.08 -17.83
C ASP A 267 -1.08 21.80 -18.38
N ASP A 268 -0.37 20.79 -18.90
CA ASP A 268 -1.05 19.67 -19.64
C ASP A 268 -0.62 18.24 -19.27
N HIS A 269 0.02 18.03 -18.10
CA HIS A 269 0.40 16.69 -17.60
C HIS A 269 -0.80 15.74 -17.54
N ASP A 270 -1.87 16.17 -16.87
CA ASP A 270 -3.08 15.35 -16.71
C ASP A 270 -3.82 15.11 -18.05
N ALA A 271 -3.80 16.07 -18.97
CA ALA A 271 -4.35 15.87 -20.30
C ALA A 271 -3.56 14.82 -21.08
N THR A 272 -2.24 14.80 -20.92
CA THR A 272 -1.37 13.77 -21.53
C THR A 272 -1.66 12.40 -20.93
N ILE A 273 -1.85 12.29 -19.61
CA ILE A 273 -2.28 11.04 -18.95
C ILE A 273 -3.59 10.54 -19.54
N VAL A 274 -4.59 11.40 -19.62
CA VAL A 274 -5.92 11.06 -20.15
C VAL A 274 -5.83 10.63 -21.61
N ALA A 275 -5.07 11.34 -22.43
CA ALA A 275 -4.84 10.99 -23.84
C ALA A 275 -4.15 9.62 -23.97
N THR A 276 -3.15 9.34 -23.14
CA THR A 276 -2.46 8.04 -23.08
C THR A 276 -3.41 6.92 -22.66
N ILE A 277 -4.26 7.13 -21.64
CA ILE A 277 -5.29 6.15 -21.23
C ILE A 277 -6.26 5.88 -22.37
N MET A 278 -6.70 6.92 -23.11
CA MET A 278 -7.57 6.75 -24.28
C MET A 278 -6.91 5.91 -25.37
N LEU A 279 -5.62 6.12 -25.66
CA LEU A 279 -4.87 5.33 -26.64
C LEU A 279 -4.67 3.88 -26.18
N ILE A 280 -4.31 3.65 -24.92
CA ILE A 280 -4.18 2.31 -24.32
C ILE A 280 -5.50 1.55 -24.45
N LYS A 281 -6.61 2.19 -24.05
CA LYS A 281 -7.96 1.64 -24.20
C LYS A 281 -8.23 1.26 -25.65
N TRP A 282 -8.00 2.17 -26.59
CA TRP A 282 -8.26 1.93 -28.01
C TRP A 282 -7.43 0.74 -28.54
N ILE A 283 -6.13 0.65 -28.21
CA ILE A 283 -5.26 -0.47 -28.61
C ILE A 283 -5.81 -1.79 -28.04
N ARG A 284 -6.22 -1.79 -26.78
CA ARG A 284 -6.73 -2.98 -26.09
C ARG A 284 -8.05 -3.46 -26.69
N GLU A 285 -8.95 -2.54 -27.01
CA GLU A 285 -10.24 -2.86 -27.64
C GLU A 285 -10.05 -3.44 -29.05
N GLN A 286 -9.09 -2.93 -29.83
CA GLN A 286 -8.78 -3.51 -31.14
C GLN A 286 -8.24 -4.94 -31.03
N ALA A 287 -7.36 -5.20 -30.05
CA ALA A 287 -6.76 -6.51 -29.86
C ALA A 287 -7.77 -7.58 -29.39
N MET A 288 -8.86 -7.19 -28.73
CA MET A 288 -9.82 -8.11 -28.11
C MET A 288 -11.10 -8.34 -28.93
N THR A 289 -11.12 -7.96 -30.21
CA THR A 289 -12.28 -8.10 -31.09
C THR A 289 -12.74 -9.56 -31.32
N ASP A 290 -11.87 -10.55 -31.09
CA ASP A 290 -12.14 -11.98 -31.35
C ASP A 290 -12.26 -12.86 -30.08
N ILE A 291 -12.13 -12.29 -28.87
CA ILE A 291 -12.14 -13.05 -27.60
C ILE A 291 -13.51 -12.93 -26.94
N SER A 292 -14.08 -14.04 -26.45
CA SER A 292 -15.32 -14.00 -25.68
C SER A 292 -15.14 -13.17 -24.41
N SER A 293 -16.07 -12.26 -24.14
CA SER A 293 -16.04 -11.28 -23.03
C SER A 293 -15.90 -11.86 -21.62
N GLN A 294 -15.99 -13.19 -21.45
CA GLN A 294 -15.81 -13.86 -20.15
C GLN A 294 -14.36 -14.23 -19.84
N ASP A 295 -13.49 -14.30 -20.86
CA ASP A 295 -12.08 -14.74 -20.71
C ASP A 295 -11.06 -13.60 -20.96
N THR A 296 -11.53 -12.37 -21.17
CA THR A 296 -10.64 -11.23 -21.42
C THR A 296 -9.92 -10.79 -20.14
N PRO A 297 -8.57 -10.84 -20.10
CA PRO A 297 -7.81 -10.41 -18.93
C PRO A 297 -7.98 -8.91 -18.68
N SER A 298 -8.27 -8.56 -17.43
CA SER A 298 -8.40 -7.17 -16.99
C SER A 298 -7.07 -6.44 -17.08
N LEU A 299 -7.09 -5.23 -17.62
CA LEU A 299 -5.94 -4.33 -17.63
C LEU A 299 -6.03 -3.37 -16.44
N HIS A 300 -5.00 -3.31 -15.62
CA HIS A 300 -4.87 -2.31 -14.56
C HIS A 300 -3.95 -1.17 -15.00
N ILE A 301 -4.35 0.07 -14.73
CA ILE A 301 -3.53 1.25 -15.00
C ILE A 301 -3.36 2.02 -13.69
N VAL A 302 -2.12 2.31 -13.34
CA VAL A 302 -1.74 3.16 -12.20
C VAL A 302 -1.02 4.39 -12.71
N GLY A 303 -1.26 5.55 -12.11
CA GLY A 303 -0.51 6.74 -12.48
C GLY A 303 -0.56 7.88 -11.47
N LEU A 304 0.23 8.92 -11.74
CA LEU A 304 0.31 10.12 -10.92
C LEU A 304 -0.46 11.28 -11.56
N SER A 305 -1.50 11.77 -10.89
CA SER A 305 -2.30 12.92 -11.35
C SER A 305 -1.98 14.19 -10.56
N GLY A 306 -2.11 15.35 -11.21
CA GLY A 306 -2.07 16.66 -10.55
C GLY A 306 -3.44 17.09 -10.01
N TYR A 307 -4.53 16.67 -10.64
CA TYR A 307 -5.90 17.05 -10.27
C TYR A 307 -6.76 15.83 -9.92
N LYS A 308 -7.63 15.98 -8.92
CA LYS A 308 -8.60 14.94 -8.54
C LYS A 308 -9.58 14.58 -9.64
N ASP A 309 -9.95 15.56 -10.45
CA ASP A 309 -10.90 15.38 -11.56
C ASP A 309 -10.35 14.43 -12.64
N THR A 310 -9.04 14.23 -12.68
CA THR A 310 -8.37 13.30 -13.59
C THR A 310 -8.73 11.85 -13.26
N GLN A 311 -8.88 11.49 -11.98
CA GLN A 311 -9.42 10.18 -11.59
C GLN A 311 -10.84 9.99 -12.11
N LEU A 312 -11.72 10.98 -11.91
CA LEU A 312 -13.11 10.89 -12.36
C LEU A 312 -13.20 10.70 -13.88
N LEU A 313 -12.35 11.39 -14.64
CA LEU A 313 -12.30 11.24 -16.10
C LEU A 313 -11.76 9.86 -16.50
N ALA A 314 -10.72 9.38 -15.82
CA ALA A 314 -10.18 8.05 -16.03
C ALA A 314 -11.21 6.95 -15.74
N ASP A 315 -12.00 7.08 -14.66
CA ASP A 315 -13.09 6.16 -14.33
C ASP A 315 -14.15 6.14 -15.43
N VAL A 316 -14.54 7.29 -15.96
CA VAL A 316 -15.51 7.38 -17.08
C VAL A 316 -14.94 6.71 -18.34
N LEU A 317 -13.64 6.85 -18.61
CA LEU A 317 -12.99 6.18 -19.74
C LEU A 317 -12.95 4.67 -19.58
N ALA A 318 -12.67 4.19 -18.36
CA ALA A 318 -12.67 2.77 -18.01
C ALA A 318 -14.08 2.15 -18.12
N LEU A 319 -15.09 2.81 -17.52
CA LEU A 319 -16.49 2.37 -17.57
C LEU A 319 -17.07 2.34 -18.98
N SER A 320 -16.60 3.22 -19.86
CA SER A 320 -17.01 3.24 -21.27
C SER A 320 -16.23 2.25 -22.14
N SER A 321 -15.38 1.40 -21.56
CA SER A 321 -14.63 0.39 -22.31
C SER A 321 -15.42 -0.88 -22.53
N SER A 322 -15.20 -1.49 -23.71
CA SER A 322 -15.68 -2.84 -24.02
C SER A 322 -14.84 -3.95 -23.39
N VAL A 323 -13.67 -3.60 -22.84
CA VAL A 323 -12.73 -4.49 -22.14
C VAL A 323 -12.68 -4.09 -20.67
N PRO A 324 -12.53 -5.04 -19.72
CA PRO A 324 -12.30 -4.71 -18.32
C PRO A 324 -10.98 -3.93 -18.16
N ILE A 325 -11.09 -2.63 -17.86
CA ILE A 325 -9.97 -1.75 -17.50
C ILE A 325 -10.25 -1.18 -16.11
N SER A 326 -9.27 -1.22 -15.21
CA SER A 326 -9.29 -0.49 -13.94
C SER A 326 -8.22 0.58 -13.98
N VAL A 327 -8.54 1.77 -13.44
CA VAL A 327 -7.61 2.90 -13.44
C VAL A 327 -7.54 3.51 -12.05
N ASP A 328 -6.35 3.55 -11.48
CA ASP A 328 -6.06 4.08 -10.16
C ASP A 328 -5.04 5.22 -10.26
N MET A 329 -5.48 6.46 -10.01
CA MET A 329 -4.64 7.65 -10.01
C MET A 329 -4.32 8.08 -8.58
N LEU A 330 -3.03 8.25 -8.31
CA LEU A 330 -2.52 8.82 -7.07
C LEU A 330 -2.29 10.31 -7.29
N ASN A 331 -2.89 11.15 -6.45
CA ASN A 331 -2.67 12.59 -6.54
C ASN A 331 -1.55 13.03 -5.59
N LEU A 332 -0.39 13.34 -6.16
CA LEU A 332 0.82 13.57 -5.38
C LEU A 332 0.67 14.73 -4.39
N ASP A 333 0.07 15.85 -4.80
CA ASP A 333 -0.07 17.03 -3.93
C ASP A 333 -0.96 16.73 -2.71
N PHE A 334 -2.05 15.98 -2.90
CA PHE A 334 -2.92 15.60 -1.80
C PHE A 334 -2.26 14.59 -0.86
N LEU A 335 -1.57 13.57 -1.40
CA LEU A 335 -0.84 12.58 -0.60
C LEU A 335 0.28 13.24 0.22
N MET A 336 1.07 14.10 -0.43
CA MET A 336 2.11 14.91 0.21
C MET A 336 1.54 15.79 1.32
N SER A 337 0.45 16.51 1.04
CA SER A 337 -0.15 17.41 2.01
C SER A 337 -0.64 16.67 3.25
N GLY A 338 -1.28 15.51 3.07
CA GLY A 338 -1.80 14.74 4.18
C GLY A 338 -0.69 14.03 4.97
N TRP A 339 0.36 13.56 4.31
CA TRP A 339 1.59 13.10 4.97
C TRP A 339 2.20 14.20 5.85
N ILE A 340 2.39 15.41 5.31
CA ILE A 340 2.92 16.57 6.06
C ILE A 340 2.04 16.89 7.27
N VAL A 341 0.72 16.86 7.12
CA VAL A 341 -0.22 17.14 8.23
C VAL A 341 -0.08 16.10 9.34
N GLN A 342 -0.03 14.81 9.01
CA GLN A 342 0.10 13.74 9.99
C GLN A 342 1.46 13.77 10.70
N VAL A 343 2.56 13.93 9.94
CA VAL A 343 3.91 14.03 10.49
C VAL A 343 4.12 15.30 11.31
N ALA A 344 3.52 16.43 10.91
CA ALA A 344 3.58 17.66 11.70
C ALA A 344 2.82 17.54 13.03
N ALA A 345 1.72 16.77 13.05
CA ALA A 345 0.97 16.49 14.27
C ALA A 345 1.72 15.53 15.21
N GLU A 346 2.33 14.48 14.66
CA GLU A 346 3.09 13.48 15.41
C GLU A 346 4.29 12.96 14.58
N PRO A 347 5.50 13.52 14.76
CA PRO A 347 6.65 13.23 13.88
C PRO A 347 7.06 11.75 13.82
N GLU A 348 6.83 11.01 14.90
CA GLU A 348 7.13 9.57 14.99
C GLU A 348 6.28 8.73 14.02
N VAL A 349 5.15 9.24 13.53
CA VAL A 349 4.33 8.58 12.48
C VAL A 349 5.12 8.39 11.18
N THR A 350 6.16 9.19 10.94
CA THR A 350 7.09 9.00 9.80
C THR A 350 7.66 7.58 9.75
N LEU A 351 7.89 6.96 10.91
CA LEU A 351 8.41 5.59 10.98
C LEU A 351 7.39 4.57 10.44
N VAL A 352 6.11 4.77 10.76
CA VAL A 352 5.03 3.93 10.26
C VAL A 352 4.89 4.07 8.75
N PHE A 353 4.94 5.30 8.22
CA PHE A 353 4.92 5.50 6.77
C PHE A 353 6.14 4.91 6.08
N ARG A 354 7.33 5.01 6.66
CA ARG A 354 8.52 4.39 6.08
C ARG A 354 8.42 2.87 6.01
N GLU A 355 7.92 2.22 7.05
CA GLU A 355 7.74 0.77 6.99
C GLU A 355 6.67 0.37 5.96
N LEU A 356 5.56 1.10 5.89
CA LEU A 356 4.47 0.79 4.94
C LEU A 356 4.74 1.18 3.48
N LEU A 357 5.61 2.16 3.22
CA LEU A 357 5.86 2.73 1.89
C LEU A 357 7.24 2.42 1.33
N ALA A 358 8.23 2.17 2.19
CA ALA A 358 9.65 2.24 1.83
C ALA A 358 10.47 0.99 2.18
N SER A 359 9.85 -0.06 2.76
CA SER A 359 10.59 -1.16 3.39
C SER A 359 10.19 -2.50 2.81
N SER A 360 11.16 -3.14 2.15
CA SER A 360 11.20 -4.56 1.77
C SER A 360 11.30 -5.53 2.96
N ALA A 361 11.62 -4.99 4.14
CA ALA A 361 11.71 -5.74 5.38
C ALA A 361 10.66 -5.26 6.37
N GLY A 362 9.79 -6.17 6.82
CA GLY A 362 8.79 -5.88 7.85
C GLY A 362 7.37 -6.14 7.38
N SER A 363 6.44 -5.33 7.86
CA SER A 363 5.02 -5.49 7.55
C SER A 363 4.58 -4.65 6.35
N GLU A 364 3.95 -5.31 5.38
CA GLU A 364 3.48 -4.72 4.13
C GLU A 364 1.97 -4.78 4.00
N LEU A 365 1.42 -4.00 3.06
CA LEU A 365 -0.01 -3.97 2.77
C LEU A 365 -0.38 -4.88 1.61
N TYR A 366 -1.45 -5.63 1.82
CA TYR A 366 -1.97 -6.57 0.85
C TYR A 366 -3.48 -6.45 0.68
N VAL A 367 -3.92 -6.53 -0.58
CA VAL A 367 -5.34 -6.68 -0.92
C VAL A 367 -5.61 -8.17 -1.14
N ARG A 368 -6.60 -8.72 -0.42
CA ARG A 368 -6.92 -10.15 -0.40
C ARG A 368 -8.41 -10.38 -0.61
N LYS A 369 -8.77 -11.54 -1.17
CA LYS A 369 -10.18 -11.87 -1.42
C LYS A 369 -10.94 -12.08 -0.11
N GLY A 370 -12.15 -11.54 -0.02
CA GLY A 370 -13.00 -11.64 1.17
C GLY A 370 -13.31 -13.07 1.59
N HIS A 371 -13.46 -13.99 0.63
CA HIS A 371 -13.72 -15.41 0.92
C HIS A 371 -12.65 -16.11 1.76
N LEU A 372 -11.43 -15.59 1.85
CA LEU A 372 -10.39 -16.13 2.71
C LEU A 372 -10.70 -15.89 4.21
N TYR A 373 -11.47 -14.84 4.52
CA TYR A 373 -11.71 -14.40 5.89
C TYR A 373 -13.18 -14.48 6.31
N VAL A 374 -14.11 -14.31 5.37
CA VAL A 374 -15.55 -14.30 5.62
C VAL A 374 -16.07 -15.74 5.65
N GLN A 375 -16.36 -16.23 6.85
CA GLN A 375 -16.90 -17.58 7.11
C GLN A 375 -18.26 -17.48 7.82
N GLY A 376 -19.21 -16.75 7.22
CA GLY A 376 -20.56 -16.54 7.75
C GLY A 376 -21.64 -17.33 7.00
N PRO A 377 -22.79 -17.66 7.62
CA PRO A 377 -23.89 -18.39 6.98
C PRO A 377 -24.60 -17.60 5.86
N ASN A 378 -24.38 -16.28 5.79
CA ASN A 378 -24.98 -15.36 4.82
C ASN A 378 -23.94 -14.71 3.91
N ASP A 379 -22.76 -15.33 3.73
CA ASP A 379 -21.66 -14.76 2.96
C ASP A 379 -21.23 -13.36 3.43
N THR A 380 -21.52 -13.05 4.70
CA THR A 380 -21.24 -11.79 5.37
C THR A 380 -20.75 -12.07 6.79
N ALA A 381 -19.81 -11.26 7.26
CA ALA A 381 -19.25 -11.33 8.60
C ALA A 381 -19.04 -9.91 9.15
N TYR A 382 -18.99 -9.77 10.47
CA TYR A 382 -18.56 -8.50 11.07
C TYR A 382 -17.06 -8.31 10.87
N PHE A 383 -16.60 -7.08 10.73
CA PHE A 383 -15.18 -6.78 10.52
C PHE A 383 -14.31 -7.34 11.66
N ARG A 384 -14.80 -7.38 12.89
CA ARG A 384 -14.17 -8.08 14.02
C ARG A 384 -13.89 -9.56 13.74
N GLU A 385 -14.82 -10.26 13.11
CA GLU A 385 -14.68 -11.68 12.78
C GLU A 385 -13.64 -11.87 11.68
N VAL A 386 -13.60 -10.95 10.70
CA VAL A 386 -12.54 -10.86 9.68
C VAL A 386 -11.18 -10.63 10.33
N GLN A 387 -11.07 -9.74 11.31
CA GLN A 387 -9.84 -9.52 12.08
C GLN A 387 -9.40 -10.82 12.79
N TYR A 388 -10.31 -11.52 13.48
CA TYR A 388 -10.00 -12.82 14.09
C TYR A 388 -9.57 -13.89 13.08
N ALA A 389 -10.09 -13.86 11.84
CA ALA A 389 -9.67 -14.77 10.78
C ALA A 389 -8.27 -14.41 10.27
N ALA A 390 -8.00 -13.13 10.04
CA ALA A 390 -6.69 -12.63 9.62
C ALA A 390 -5.59 -12.95 10.65
N ARG A 391 -5.86 -12.76 11.95
CA ARG A 391 -4.90 -13.11 13.00
C ARG A 391 -4.51 -14.59 13.02
N ARG A 392 -5.39 -15.50 12.58
CA ARG A 392 -5.06 -16.95 12.45
C ARG A 392 -4.06 -17.23 11.34
N LEU A 393 -3.99 -16.33 10.35
CA LEU A 393 -3.04 -16.38 9.24
C LEU A 393 -1.78 -15.55 9.55
N GLY A 394 -1.62 -15.04 10.78
CA GLY A 394 -0.51 -14.16 11.15
C GLY A 394 -0.62 -12.76 10.54
N GLN A 395 -1.83 -12.31 10.19
CA GLN A 395 -2.08 -11.05 9.50
C GLN A 395 -2.94 -10.11 10.34
N THR A 396 -2.80 -8.80 10.14
CA THR A 396 -3.65 -7.78 10.77
C THR A 396 -4.57 -7.15 9.72
N ALA A 397 -5.88 -7.46 9.78
CA ALA A 397 -6.85 -6.80 8.90
C ALA A 397 -7.08 -5.36 9.35
N ILE A 398 -6.78 -4.41 8.47
CA ILE A 398 -6.88 -2.96 8.73
C ILE A 398 -8.10 -2.32 8.06
N GLY A 399 -8.71 -3.01 7.09
CA GLY A 399 -9.87 -2.50 6.38
C GLY A 399 -10.35 -3.43 5.27
N PHE A 400 -11.19 -2.92 4.38
CA PHE A 400 -11.66 -3.63 3.19
C PHE A 400 -12.09 -2.67 2.07
N ILE A 401 -12.19 -3.20 0.86
CA ILE A 401 -12.68 -2.53 -0.34
C ILE A 401 -14.00 -3.19 -0.74
N GLN A 402 -15.06 -2.40 -0.78
CA GLN A 402 -16.38 -2.89 -1.12
C GLN A 402 -16.46 -3.30 -2.60
N CYS A 403 -17.06 -4.46 -2.89
CA CYS A 403 -17.19 -4.95 -4.26
C CYS A 403 -18.07 -4.05 -5.15
N GLU A 404 -19.19 -3.55 -4.62
CA GLU A 404 -20.16 -2.79 -5.41
C GLU A 404 -19.74 -1.33 -5.65
N SER A 405 -19.31 -0.65 -4.59
CA SER A 405 -18.99 0.78 -4.62
C SER A 405 -17.52 1.04 -4.93
N GLN A 406 -16.65 0.02 -4.84
CA GLN A 406 -15.18 0.18 -4.80
C GLN A 406 -14.70 1.12 -3.70
N ALA A 407 -15.55 1.42 -2.70
CA ALA A 407 -15.18 2.28 -1.59
C ALA A 407 -14.14 1.57 -0.72
N VAL A 408 -13.06 2.29 -0.43
CA VAL A 408 -11.99 1.85 0.46
C VAL A 408 -12.32 2.30 1.88
N LEU A 409 -12.25 1.35 2.81
CA LEU A 409 -12.68 1.54 4.20
C LEU A 409 -11.58 1.02 5.14
N ILE A 410 -10.71 1.91 5.61
CA ILE A 410 -9.57 1.59 6.48
C ILE A 410 -9.81 2.12 7.90
N GLY A 411 -9.31 1.43 8.94
CA GLY A 411 -9.46 1.91 10.32
C GLY A 411 -10.92 2.00 10.78
N VAL A 412 -11.80 1.20 10.16
CA VAL A 412 -13.24 1.24 10.39
C VAL A 412 -13.65 0.56 11.70
N SER A 413 -14.92 0.76 12.06
CA SER A 413 -15.48 0.10 13.23
C SER A 413 -15.53 -1.42 13.06
N ALA A 414 -15.21 -2.13 14.13
CA ALA A 414 -15.24 -3.58 14.23
C ALA A 414 -16.63 -4.21 13.96
N ASP A 415 -17.71 -3.42 14.00
CA ASP A 415 -19.08 -3.92 13.78
C ASP A 415 -19.61 -3.63 12.37
N LEU A 416 -18.77 -3.12 11.48
CA LEU A 416 -19.15 -2.98 10.08
C LEU A 416 -19.24 -4.37 9.44
N GLN A 417 -20.18 -4.56 8.52
CA GLN A 417 -20.31 -5.83 7.80
C GLN A 417 -19.41 -5.86 6.57
N VAL A 418 -18.80 -7.02 6.35
CA VAL A 418 -17.94 -7.34 5.22
C VAL A 418 -18.56 -8.52 4.47
N SER A 419 -18.68 -8.38 3.15
CA SER A 419 -19.15 -9.43 2.24
C SER A 419 -18.01 -10.34 1.79
N ILE A 420 -18.33 -11.57 1.42
CA ILE A 420 -17.40 -12.53 0.82
C ILE A 420 -16.78 -12.02 -0.49
N HIS A 421 -17.50 -11.14 -1.19
CA HIS A 421 -17.10 -10.54 -2.46
C HIS A 421 -16.26 -9.28 -2.29
N ASP A 422 -16.22 -8.71 -1.07
CA ASP A 422 -15.34 -7.59 -0.77
C ASP A 422 -13.88 -8.05 -0.77
N ARG A 423 -12.95 -7.11 -0.84
CA ARG A 423 -11.52 -7.39 -0.74
C ARG A 423 -11.01 -6.88 0.60
N VAL A 424 -10.40 -7.75 1.40
CA VAL A 424 -9.88 -7.37 2.72
C VAL A 424 -8.48 -6.81 2.56
N VAL A 425 -8.22 -5.69 3.23
CA VAL A 425 -6.91 -5.06 3.30
C VAL A 425 -6.23 -5.54 4.57
N VAL A 426 -5.11 -6.23 4.42
CA VAL A 426 -4.35 -6.81 5.53
C VAL A 426 -2.93 -6.30 5.53
N MET A 427 -2.37 -6.25 6.73
CA MET A 427 -0.95 -6.08 6.96
C MET A 427 -0.35 -7.46 7.29
N ALA A 428 0.72 -7.84 6.60
CA ALA A 428 1.38 -9.13 6.75
C ALA A 428 2.91 -8.96 6.60
N GLU A 429 3.69 -9.88 7.16
CA GLU A 429 5.13 -9.92 6.87
C GLU A 429 5.36 -10.38 5.41
N ALA A 430 6.38 -9.81 4.78
CA ALA A 430 6.84 -10.13 3.43
C ALA A 430 7.27 -11.60 3.27
#